data_AF-A0A2A4WWX8-F1
#
_entry.id   AF-A0A2A4WWX8-F1
#
_cell.length_a   1.000
_cell.length_b   1.000
_cell.length_c   1.000
_cell.angle_alpha   90.00
_cell.angle_beta   90.00
_cell.angle_gamma   90.00
#
_symmetry.space_group_name_H-M   'P 1'
#
loop_
_entity.id
_entity.type
_entity.pdbx_description
1 polymer ?
#
loop_
_entity_poly.entity_id
_entity_poly.type
_entity_poly.pdbx_seq_one_letter_code
_entity_poly.pdbx_strand_id
1 'polypeptide(L)'
;MKKKIVFGGIGGIFLIYVGLMLHVMTDMEIEHLILCSENQGGIRIPSSLCKYYLVNYRMNEKDIKELSEGVGLNYILYVEGKNSTEYELAKLFLAKGLDVDGVSHYTAAPPNDIKITPLQGAALTNELQSVKFLIEQGANLQIRGELGMTALEHAKKIHKAGSEFWDRSEIIQILSDAEKP
;
A
#
# COMPACT_ATOMS: atom_id res chain seq x y z
N MET A 1 -18.99 36.91 46.12
CA MET A 1 -18.14 36.61 44.94
C MET A 1 -18.48 35.22 44.42
N LYS A 2 -19.22 35.11 43.30
CA LYS A 2 -19.43 33.82 42.59
C LYS A 2 -18.63 33.88 41.30
N LYS A 3 -17.46 33.23 41.27
CA LYS A 3 -16.74 32.99 40.01
C LYS A 3 -17.58 32.00 39.20
N LYS A 4 -18.34 32.50 38.21
CA LYS A 4 -18.92 31.64 37.19
C LYS A 4 -17.76 31.14 36.34
N ILE A 5 -17.32 29.92 36.61
CA ILE A 5 -16.33 29.23 35.80
C ILE A 5 -17.04 28.90 34.47
N VAL A 6 -16.86 29.75 33.46
CA VAL A 6 -17.25 29.47 32.07
C VAL A 6 -16.21 28.51 31.50
N PHE A 7 -16.30 27.23 31.85
CA PHE A 7 -15.46 26.17 31.26
C PHE A 7 -16.16 25.42 30.11
N GLY A 8 -17.38 25.81 29.74
CA GLY A 8 -18.27 24.97 28.91
C GLY A 8 -18.24 25.21 27.39
N GLY A 9 -17.61 26.27 26.89
CA GLY A 9 -17.71 26.62 25.45
C GLY A 9 -16.62 25.95 24.60
N ILE A 10 -15.36 26.34 24.82
CA ILE A 10 -14.24 25.95 23.95
C ILE A 10 -13.86 24.48 24.12
N GLY A 11 -13.87 23.97 25.37
CA GLY A 11 -13.56 22.56 25.64
C GLY A 11 -14.61 21.60 25.07
N GLY A 12 -15.90 21.97 25.14
CA GLY A 12 -16.98 21.17 24.55
C GLY A 12 -16.89 21.10 23.02
N ILE A 13 -16.63 22.23 22.38
CA ILE A 13 -16.41 22.30 20.92
C ILE A 13 -15.22 21.46 20.49
N PHE A 14 -14.10 21.52 21.22
CA PHE A 14 -12.91 20.71 20.93
C PHE A 14 -13.20 19.21 21.01
N LEU A 15 -13.89 18.76 22.07
CA LEU A 15 -14.27 17.35 22.22
C LEU A 15 -15.21 16.87 21.10
N ILE A 16 -16.13 17.71 20.66
CA ILE A 16 -17.00 17.41 19.50
C ILE A 16 -16.15 17.25 18.24
N TYR A 17 -15.22 18.16 17.97
CA TYR A 17 -14.34 18.06 16.80
C TYR A 17 -13.48 16.79 16.82
N VAL A 18 -12.89 16.46 17.96
CA VAL A 18 -12.11 15.20 18.11
C VAL A 18 -13.01 13.98 17.92
N GLY A 19 -14.21 13.99 18.50
CA GLY A 19 -15.20 12.92 18.32
C GLY A 19 -15.60 12.73 16.85
N LEU A 20 -15.82 13.83 16.12
CA LEU A 20 -16.10 13.79 14.68
C LEU A 20 -14.92 13.22 13.89
N MET A 21 -13.68 13.63 14.18
CA MET A 21 -12.50 13.06 13.51
C MET A 21 -12.38 11.55 13.73
N LEU A 22 -12.57 11.09 14.98
CA LEU A 22 -12.52 9.66 15.32
C LEU A 22 -13.64 8.88 14.64
N HIS A 23 -14.85 9.44 14.60
CA HIS A 23 -15.98 8.81 13.91
C HIS A 23 -15.68 8.66 12.41
N VAL A 24 -15.19 9.71 11.76
CA VAL A 24 -14.80 9.65 10.34
C VAL A 24 -13.74 8.57 10.12
N MET A 25 -12.68 8.48 10.94
CA MET A 25 -11.65 7.42 10.81
C MET A 25 -12.18 6.01 11.06
N THR A 26 -13.25 5.87 11.85
CA THR A 26 -13.89 4.57 12.08
C THR A 26 -14.59 4.08 10.82
N ASP A 27 -15.24 4.99 10.11
CA ASP A 27 -16.07 4.68 8.95
C ASP A 27 -15.28 4.72 7.62
N MET A 28 -14.03 5.18 7.64
CA MET A 28 -13.14 5.12 6.47
C MET A 28 -12.88 3.67 6.05
N GLU A 29 -12.96 3.43 4.74
CA GLU A 29 -12.34 2.27 4.09
C GLU A 29 -10.84 2.23 4.41
N ILE A 30 -10.27 1.03 4.44
CA ILE A 30 -8.87 0.85 4.86
C ILE A 30 -7.90 1.63 3.96
N GLU A 31 -8.18 1.65 2.66
CA GLU A 31 -7.43 2.37 1.63
C GLU A 31 -7.37 3.89 1.90
N HIS A 32 -8.50 4.51 2.20
CA HIS A 32 -8.58 5.93 2.54
C HIS A 32 -7.82 6.27 3.83
N LEU A 33 -7.85 5.37 4.82
CA LEU A 33 -7.10 5.57 6.06
C LEU A 33 -5.58 5.43 5.85
N ILE A 34 -5.15 4.54 4.96
CA ILE A 34 -3.74 4.44 4.51
C ILE A 34 -3.30 5.74 3.83
N LEU A 35 -4.09 6.28 2.90
CA LEU A 35 -3.77 7.57 2.27
C LEU A 35 -3.67 8.68 3.32
N CYS A 36 -4.58 8.70 4.29
CA CYS A 36 -4.52 9.69 5.36
C CYS A 36 -3.22 9.57 6.18
N SER A 37 -2.77 8.35 6.51
CA SER A 37 -1.55 8.14 7.30
C SER A 37 -0.29 8.65 6.58
N GLU A 38 -0.30 8.61 5.24
CA GLU A 38 0.80 9.07 4.39
C GLU A 38 0.62 10.51 3.88
N ASN A 39 -0.33 11.28 4.46
CA ASN A 39 -0.62 12.67 4.10
C ASN A 39 -1.07 12.85 2.63
N GLN A 40 -1.91 11.93 2.16
CA GLN A 40 -2.47 11.90 0.80
C GLN A 40 -4.00 11.93 0.80
N GLY A 41 -4.59 11.96 -0.39
CA GLY A 41 -6.05 11.94 -0.57
C GLY A 41 -6.78 13.23 -0.19
N GLY A 42 -6.07 14.29 0.19
CA GLY A 42 -6.66 15.59 0.57
C GLY A 42 -7.47 15.54 1.87
N ILE A 43 -7.21 14.55 2.73
CA ILE A 43 -7.97 14.30 3.95
C ILE A 43 -7.60 15.33 5.02
N ARG A 44 -8.62 15.98 5.62
CA ARG A 44 -8.44 17.07 6.60
C ARG A 44 -8.23 16.58 8.03
N ILE A 45 -7.60 15.43 8.21
CA ILE A 45 -7.22 14.85 9.50
C ILE A 45 -5.70 14.78 9.53
N PRO A 46 -5.03 15.19 10.63
CA PRO A 46 -3.57 15.10 10.71
C PRO A 46 -3.07 13.68 10.42
N SER A 47 -2.10 13.54 9.50
CA SER A 47 -1.59 12.24 9.06
C SER A 47 -1.04 11.39 10.21
N SER A 48 -0.39 12.03 11.19
CA SER A 48 0.08 11.37 12.41
C SER A 48 -1.05 10.75 13.24
N LEU A 49 -2.22 11.39 13.29
CA LEU A 49 -3.39 10.87 13.98
C LEU A 49 -4.00 9.69 13.20
N CYS A 50 -4.08 9.79 11.87
CA CYS A 50 -4.50 8.68 11.02
C CYS A 50 -3.56 7.48 11.15
N LYS A 51 -2.24 7.69 11.11
CA LYS A 51 -1.24 6.64 11.32
C LYS A 51 -1.38 5.99 12.70
N TYR A 52 -1.54 6.79 13.75
CA TYR A 52 -1.78 6.27 15.10
C TYR A 52 -3.06 5.43 15.15
N TYR A 53 -4.15 5.93 14.58
CA TYR A 53 -5.43 5.22 14.56
C TYR A 53 -5.35 3.90 13.77
N LEU A 54 -4.74 3.96 12.58
CA LEU A 54 -4.52 2.81 11.70
C LEU A 54 -3.80 1.67 12.43
N VAL A 55 -2.65 1.97 13.04
CA VAL A 55 -1.79 0.95 13.66
C VAL A 55 -2.36 0.39 14.97
N ASN A 56 -3.12 1.18 15.73
CA ASN A 56 -3.58 0.79 17.06
C ASN A 56 -5.02 0.26 17.11
N TYR A 57 -5.88 0.63 16.16
CA TYR A 57 -7.31 0.31 16.19
C TYR A 57 -7.84 -0.33 14.91
N ARG A 58 -7.12 -0.21 13.79
CA ARG A 58 -7.43 -0.84 12.50
C ARG A 58 -6.36 -1.90 12.20
N MET A 59 -6.20 -2.28 10.93
CA MET A 59 -5.34 -3.41 10.51
C MET A 59 -5.76 -4.73 11.19
N ASN A 60 -7.07 -4.89 11.41
CA ASN A 60 -7.66 -6.14 11.90
C ASN A 60 -8.03 -7.06 10.73
N GLU A 61 -8.51 -8.27 11.01
CA GLU A 61 -8.84 -9.26 9.98
C GLU A 61 -9.82 -8.73 8.91
N LYS A 62 -10.78 -7.88 9.28
CA LYS A 62 -11.70 -7.25 8.32
C LYS A 62 -10.94 -6.32 7.37
N ASP A 63 -10.06 -5.48 7.91
CA ASP A 63 -9.26 -4.54 7.12
C ASP A 63 -8.29 -5.27 6.18
N ILE A 64 -7.65 -6.34 6.66
CA ILE A 64 -6.77 -7.17 5.83
C ILE A 64 -7.56 -7.82 4.70
N LYS A 65 -8.73 -8.38 5.00
CA LYS A 65 -9.60 -8.98 4.00
C LYS A 65 -10.07 -7.96 2.96
N GLU A 66 -10.53 -6.80 3.40
CA GLU A 66 -10.98 -5.70 2.53
C GLU A 66 -9.85 -5.29 1.56
N LEU A 67 -8.64 -5.11 2.08
CA LEU A 67 -7.47 -4.76 1.26
C LEU A 67 -7.10 -5.90 0.29
N SER A 68 -7.13 -7.16 0.73
CA SER A 68 -6.86 -8.34 -0.10
C SER A 68 -7.86 -8.53 -1.24
N GLU A 69 -9.13 -8.20 -1.03
CA GLU A 69 -10.18 -8.26 -2.07
C GLU A 69 -10.06 -7.10 -3.07
N GLY A 70 -9.35 -6.03 -2.71
CA GLY A 70 -9.06 -4.87 -3.54
C GLY A 70 -7.68 -4.92 -4.19
N VAL A 71 -6.91 -3.83 -4.05
CA VAL A 71 -5.59 -3.68 -4.70
C VAL A 71 -4.48 -4.44 -3.96
N GLY A 72 -4.72 -4.88 -2.71
CA GLY A 72 -3.77 -5.66 -1.92
C GLY A 72 -2.53 -4.87 -1.52
N LEU A 73 -1.39 -5.56 -1.41
CA LEU A 73 -0.12 -4.95 -1.03
C LEU A 73 0.34 -3.87 -2.03
N ASN A 74 -0.06 -3.98 -3.31
CA ASN A 74 0.21 -2.93 -4.29
C ASN A 74 -0.35 -1.58 -3.85
N TYR A 75 -1.51 -1.54 -3.19
CA TYR A 75 -2.06 -0.28 -2.73
C TYR A 75 -1.04 0.52 -1.92
N ILE A 76 -0.33 -0.17 -1.01
CA ILE A 76 0.64 0.41 -0.08
C ILE A 76 1.96 0.75 -0.78
N LEU A 77 2.42 -0.09 -1.71
CA LEU A 77 3.71 0.09 -2.39
C LEU A 77 3.71 1.15 -3.51
N TYR A 78 2.53 1.61 -3.93
CA TYR A 78 2.38 2.61 -5.00
C TYR A 78 1.69 3.91 -4.54
N VAL A 79 1.56 4.11 -3.24
CA VAL A 79 1.07 5.35 -2.62
C VAL A 79 1.97 6.52 -3.10
N GLU A 80 1.37 7.62 -3.59
CA GLU A 80 2.08 8.70 -4.32
C GLU A 80 3.01 9.52 -3.42
N GLY A 81 4.21 9.04 -3.15
CA GLY A 81 5.11 9.78 -2.27
C GLY A 81 6.33 9.01 -1.80
N LYS A 82 6.83 8.08 -2.63
CA LYS A 82 7.96 7.15 -2.40
C LYS A 82 8.90 7.62 -1.30
N ASN A 83 8.58 7.23 -0.07
CA ASN A 83 9.36 7.52 1.11
C ASN A 83 9.60 6.21 1.83
N SER A 84 10.55 6.18 2.76
CA SER A 84 10.84 4.96 3.52
C SER A 84 9.64 4.46 4.34
N THR A 85 8.62 5.30 4.56
CA THR A 85 7.46 4.94 5.40
C THR A 85 6.48 4.00 4.70
N GLU A 86 6.44 3.96 3.36
CA GLU A 86 5.60 3.00 2.62
C GLU A 86 6.00 1.55 2.92
N TYR A 87 7.32 1.26 2.96
CA TYR A 87 7.84 -0.07 3.25
C TYR A 87 7.68 -0.45 4.73
N GLU A 88 7.76 0.52 5.64
CA GLU A 88 7.44 0.29 7.05
C GLU A 88 5.97 -0.09 7.22
N LEU A 89 5.07 0.63 6.55
CA LEU A 89 3.65 0.34 6.58
C LEU A 89 3.35 -1.03 5.95
N ALA A 90 3.95 -1.33 4.79
CA ALA A 90 3.85 -2.62 4.14
C ALA A 90 4.27 -3.76 5.07
N LYS A 91 5.40 -3.64 5.78
CA LYS A 91 5.83 -4.62 6.80
C LYS A 91 4.80 -4.82 7.91
N LEU A 92 4.15 -3.75 8.37
CA LEU A 92 3.11 -3.85 9.38
C LEU A 92 1.89 -4.63 8.86
N PHE A 93 1.45 -4.38 7.62
CA PHE A 93 0.33 -5.11 7.01
C PHE A 93 0.66 -6.58 6.76
N LEU A 94 1.86 -6.88 6.26
CA LEU A 94 2.35 -8.26 6.10
C LEU A 94 2.38 -8.99 7.45
N ALA A 95 2.86 -8.34 8.51
CA ALA A 95 2.87 -8.91 9.86
C ALA A 95 1.45 -9.15 10.44
N LYS A 96 0.43 -8.49 9.87
CA LYS A 96 -1.00 -8.71 10.20
C LYS A 96 -1.66 -9.76 9.32
N GLY A 97 -0.92 -10.39 8.41
CA GLY A 97 -1.40 -11.48 7.56
C GLY A 97 -1.86 -11.07 6.16
N LEU A 98 -1.56 -9.83 5.72
CA LEU A 98 -1.71 -9.50 4.31
C LEU A 98 -0.77 -10.38 3.48
N ASP A 99 -1.30 -11.02 2.43
CA ASP A 99 -0.52 -11.90 1.56
C ASP A 99 0.44 -11.08 0.68
N VAL A 100 1.73 -11.42 0.72
CA VAL A 100 2.78 -10.79 -0.10
C VAL A 100 2.58 -11.09 -1.59
N ASP A 101 1.96 -12.22 -1.90
CA ASP A 101 1.68 -12.67 -3.27
C ASP A 101 0.24 -12.34 -3.71
N GLY A 102 -0.55 -11.69 -2.83
CA GLY A 102 -1.94 -11.34 -3.07
C GLY A 102 -2.09 -10.51 -4.34
N VAL A 103 -2.79 -11.07 -5.34
CA VAL A 103 -2.95 -10.41 -6.64
C VAL A 103 -3.78 -9.14 -6.49
N SER A 104 -3.33 -8.05 -7.12
CA SER A 104 -4.13 -6.83 -7.13
C SER A 104 -5.32 -7.01 -8.06
N HIS A 105 -6.52 -6.67 -7.58
CA HIS A 105 -7.74 -6.59 -8.40
C HIS A 105 -7.90 -5.20 -9.05
N TYR A 106 -6.78 -4.64 -9.53
CA TYR A 106 -6.75 -3.31 -10.14
C TYR A 106 -7.44 -3.30 -11.49
N THR A 107 -8.42 -2.40 -11.65
CA THR A 107 -9.16 -2.20 -12.90
C THR A 107 -8.69 -0.91 -13.56
N ALA A 108 -7.76 -1.01 -14.52
CA ALA A 108 -7.29 0.18 -15.25
C ALA A 108 -8.38 0.77 -16.17
N ALA A 109 -9.15 -0.12 -16.82
CA ALA A 109 -10.37 0.17 -17.56
C ALA A 109 -10.99 -1.18 -18.01
N PRO A 110 -12.30 -1.41 -17.84
CA PRO A 110 -12.96 -2.56 -18.46
C PRO A 110 -12.70 -2.59 -19.97
N PRO A 111 -12.43 -3.76 -20.57
CA PRO A 111 -12.56 -5.12 -20.02
C PRO A 111 -11.25 -5.71 -19.44
N ASN A 112 -10.21 -4.90 -19.22
CA ASN A 112 -8.86 -5.41 -18.94
C ASN A 112 -8.56 -5.44 -17.44
N ASP A 113 -9.31 -6.25 -16.71
CA ASP A 113 -8.94 -6.64 -15.35
C ASP A 113 -7.67 -7.47 -15.46
N ILE A 114 -6.55 -6.94 -14.99
CA ILE A 114 -5.27 -7.65 -15.02
C ILE A 114 -4.91 -7.96 -13.57
N LYS A 115 -5.05 -9.24 -13.20
CA LYS A 115 -4.58 -9.71 -11.90
C LYS A 115 -3.09 -10.02 -11.98
N ILE A 116 -2.31 -9.25 -11.24
CA ILE A 116 -0.87 -9.42 -11.10
C ILE A 116 -0.48 -9.43 -9.64
N THR A 117 0.55 -10.22 -9.31
CA THR A 117 1.16 -10.17 -7.98
C THR A 117 1.89 -8.84 -7.78
N PRO A 118 2.18 -8.45 -6.54
CA PRO A 118 2.95 -7.24 -6.29
C PRO A 118 4.31 -7.26 -6.97
N LEU A 119 4.95 -8.42 -7.02
CA LEU A 119 6.26 -8.57 -7.67
C LEU A 119 6.17 -8.42 -9.19
N GLN A 120 5.13 -8.97 -9.82
CA GLN A 120 4.87 -8.76 -11.25
C GLN A 120 4.59 -7.28 -11.54
N GLY A 121 3.83 -6.59 -10.68
CA GLY A 121 3.60 -5.15 -10.77
C GLY A 121 4.90 -4.37 -10.73
N ALA A 122 5.77 -4.65 -9.75
CA ALA A 122 7.04 -3.93 -9.58
C ALA A 122 7.98 -4.16 -10.76
N ALA A 123 8.05 -5.38 -11.28
CA ALA A 123 8.80 -5.68 -12.49
C ALA A 123 8.20 -5.00 -13.74
N LEU A 124 6.88 -4.86 -13.81
CA LEU A 124 6.17 -4.20 -14.91
C LEU A 124 6.43 -2.68 -14.93
N THR A 125 6.45 -2.04 -13.78
CA THR A 125 6.60 -0.58 -13.60
C THR A 125 8.06 -0.14 -13.45
N ASN A 126 9.00 -1.09 -13.47
CA ASN A 126 10.43 -0.84 -13.26
C ASN A 126 10.77 -0.29 -11.86
N GLU A 127 9.99 -0.69 -10.85
CA GLU A 127 10.17 -0.27 -9.45
C GLU A 127 11.19 -1.14 -8.73
N LEU A 128 12.47 -0.81 -8.92
CA LEU A 128 13.60 -1.54 -8.37
C LEU A 128 13.54 -1.76 -6.84
N GLN A 129 13.14 -0.74 -6.08
CA GLN A 129 13.07 -0.83 -4.61
C GLN A 129 11.94 -1.77 -4.17
N SER A 130 10.77 -1.68 -4.81
CA SER A 130 9.67 -2.61 -4.57
C SER A 130 10.04 -4.04 -4.94
N VAL A 131 10.78 -4.28 -6.03
CA VAL A 131 11.31 -5.62 -6.36
C VAL A 131 12.20 -6.15 -5.24
N LYS A 132 13.18 -5.36 -4.78
CA LYS A 132 14.09 -5.78 -3.69
C LYS A 132 13.32 -6.07 -2.40
N PHE A 133 12.42 -5.16 -2.01
CA PHE A 133 11.58 -5.32 -0.83
C PHE A 133 10.74 -6.60 -0.89
N LEU A 134 10.05 -6.86 -2.00
CA LEU A 134 9.17 -8.02 -2.14
C LEU A 134 9.96 -9.33 -2.08
N ILE A 135 11.14 -9.39 -2.70
CA ILE A 135 12.05 -10.55 -2.57
C ILE A 135 12.46 -10.75 -1.11
N GLU A 136 12.84 -9.67 -0.42
CA GLU A 136 13.20 -9.73 1.01
C GLU A 136 12.03 -10.18 1.91
N GLN A 137 10.79 -9.88 1.52
CA GLN A 137 9.58 -10.32 2.21
C GLN A 137 9.13 -11.74 1.80
N GLY A 138 9.89 -12.43 0.95
CA GLY A 138 9.62 -13.83 0.58
C GLY A 138 8.56 -14.00 -0.52
N ALA A 139 8.36 -12.99 -1.37
CA ALA A 139 7.46 -13.11 -2.52
C ALA A 139 7.84 -14.29 -3.42
N ASN A 140 6.84 -15.04 -3.88
CA ASN A 140 7.06 -16.19 -4.75
C ASN A 140 7.36 -15.74 -6.19
N LEU A 141 8.61 -15.92 -6.59
CA LEU A 141 9.11 -15.53 -7.91
C LEU A 141 8.45 -16.30 -9.07
N GLN A 142 7.87 -17.47 -8.79
CA GLN A 142 7.37 -18.42 -9.79
C GLN A 142 5.87 -18.29 -10.09
N ILE A 143 5.16 -17.36 -9.45
CA ILE A 143 3.74 -17.15 -9.74
C ILE A 143 3.58 -16.68 -11.18
N ARG A 144 2.68 -17.37 -11.90
CA ARG A 144 2.23 -17.01 -13.24
C ARG A 144 0.83 -16.43 -13.11
N GLY A 145 0.71 -15.12 -13.34
CA GLY A 145 -0.58 -14.41 -13.27
C GLY A 145 -1.50 -14.78 -14.44
N GLU A 146 -2.54 -13.98 -14.69
CA GLU A 146 -3.49 -14.22 -15.80
C GLU A 146 -2.83 -14.17 -17.19
N LEU A 147 -1.68 -13.49 -17.31
CA LEU A 147 -0.88 -13.44 -18.53
C LEU A 147 0.09 -14.62 -18.68
N GLY A 148 0.07 -15.59 -17.75
CA GLY A 148 0.88 -16.81 -17.81
C GLY A 148 2.38 -16.61 -17.60
N MET A 149 2.82 -15.42 -17.18
CA MET A 149 4.23 -15.04 -17.04
C MET A 149 4.64 -14.82 -15.59
N THR A 150 5.89 -15.13 -15.26
CA THR A 150 6.53 -14.72 -14.00
C THR A 150 6.95 -13.25 -14.04
N ALA A 151 7.35 -12.69 -12.89
CA ALA A 151 7.88 -11.32 -12.83
C ALA A 151 9.13 -11.14 -13.72
N LEU A 152 10.03 -12.14 -13.75
CA LEU A 152 11.22 -12.11 -14.60
C LEU A 152 10.87 -12.14 -16.09
N GLU A 153 9.92 -13.00 -16.47
CA GLU A 153 9.45 -13.11 -17.86
C GLU A 153 8.81 -11.80 -18.32
N HIS A 154 8.01 -11.15 -17.46
CA HIS A 154 7.47 -9.81 -17.72
C HIS A 154 8.56 -8.76 -17.93
N ALA A 155 9.56 -8.71 -17.05
CA ALA A 155 10.66 -7.77 -17.16
C ALA A 155 11.43 -7.95 -18.49
N LYS A 156 11.75 -9.20 -18.85
CA LYS A 156 12.44 -9.55 -20.11
C LYS A 156 11.62 -9.20 -21.35
N LYS A 157 10.30 -9.43 -21.33
CA LYS A 157 9.42 -9.16 -22.48
C LYS A 157 9.37 -7.69 -22.85
N ILE A 158 9.39 -6.79 -21.87
CA ILE A 158 9.27 -5.35 -22.09
C ILE A 158 10.64 -4.68 -22.24
N HIS A 159 11.69 -5.33 -21.72
CA HIS A 159 13.04 -4.80 -21.75
C HIS A 159 13.50 -4.44 -23.16
N LYS A 160 14.04 -3.22 -23.30
CA LYS A 160 14.75 -2.78 -24.49
C LYS A 160 16.11 -2.21 -24.08
N ALA A 161 17.18 -2.94 -24.39
CA ALA A 161 18.54 -2.54 -24.08
C ALA A 161 18.87 -1.15 -24.67
N GLY A 162 19.48 -0.29 -23.86
CA GLY A 162 19.85 1.09 -24.24
C GLY A 162 18.68 2.07 -24.33
N SER A 163 17.46 1.68 -23.95
CA SER A 163 16.30 2.57 -23.88
C SER A 163 16.19 3.20 -22.49
N GLU A 164 16.23 4.53 -22.39
CA GLU A 164 16.04 5.24 -21.11
C GLU A 164 14.75 4.82 -20.39
N PHE A 165 13.65 4.65 -21.13
CA PHE A 165 12.32 4.33 -20.56
C PHE A 165 12.03 2.84 -20.36
N TRP A 166 12.73 1.96 -21.07
CA TRP A 166 12.38 0.54 -21.16
C TRP A 166 13.54 -0.38 -20.77
N ASP A 167 14.64 0.18 -20.29
CA ASP A 167 15.72 -0.59 -19.72
C ASP A 167 15.31 -1.14 -18.34
N ARG A 168 15.46 -2.45 -18.18
CA ARG A 168 15.07 -3.25 -17.02
C ARG A 168 16.21 -4.19 -16.63
N SER A 169 17.42 -3.91 -17.10
CA SER A 169 18.59 -4.78 -16.94
C SER A 169 18.84 -5.11 -15.46
N GLU A 170 18.71 -4.11 -14.57
CA GLU A 170 18.93 -4.32 -13.13
C GLU A 170 17.86 -5.23 -12.51
N ILE A 171 16.58 -5.02 -12.80
CA ILE A 171 15.49 -5.89 -12.31
C ILE A 171 15.63 -7.30 -12.85
N ILE A 172 15.95 -7.45 -14.13
CA ILE A 172 16.19 -8.75 -14.76
C ILE A 172 17.32 -9.48 -14.06
N GLN A 173 18.42 -8.78 -13.76
CA GLN A 173 19.57 -9.35 -13.06
C GLN A 173 19.18 -9.82 -11.65
N ILE A 174 18.53 -8.95 -10.86
CA ILE A 174 18.12 -9.27 -9.48
C ILE A 174 17.17 -10.47 -9.45
N LEU A 175 16.15 -10.49 -10.30
CA LEU A 175 15.20 -11.59 -10.36
C LEU A 175 15.88 -12.89 -10.84
N SER A 176 16.76 -12.81 -11.84
CA SER A 176 17.50 -13.99 -12.32
C SER A 176 18.47 -14.54 -11.26
N ASP A 177 19.02 -13.68 -10.41
CA ASP A 177 19.89 -14.09 -9.31
C ASP A 177 19.08 -14.70 -8.16
N ALA A 178 17.90 -14.14 -7.86
CA ALA A 178 17.01 -14.64 -6.81
C ALA A 178 16.34 -15.99 -7.16
N GLU A 179 16.21 -16.33 -8.44
CA GLU A 179 15.71 -17.63 -8.90
C GLU A 179 16.74 -18.77 -8.82
N LYS A 180 18.03 -18.45 -8.59
CA LYS A 180 19.07 -19.48 -8.49
C LYS A 180 18.91 -20.24 -7.16
N PRO A 181 19.03 -21.59 -7.18
CA PRO A 181 18.90 -22.43 -5.99
C PRO A 181 20.04 -22.23 -4.99
#